data_AF-A0A2G6PLW6-F1
#
_entry.id   AF-A0A2G6PLW6-F1
#
_cell.length_a   1.000
_cell.length_b   1.000
_cell.length_c   1.000
_cell.angle_alpha   90.00
_cell.angle_beta   90.00
_cell.angle_gamma   90.00
#
_symmetry.space_group_name_H-M   'P 1'
#
loop_
_entity.id
_entity.type
_entity.pdbx_description
1 polymer ?
#
loop_
_entity_poly.entity_id
_entity_poly.type
_entity_poly.pdbx_seq_one_letter_code
_entity_poly.pdbx_strand_id
1 'polypeptide(L)'
;MLKIYNPNTKEKLEFKPLKQNEVKVYHCGPTVYNYAHIGNLKTYVGNDVVVRIMRYLGFNVNVLMNLTDIDDKTIRDSQKVGESLKDFTEKFTKIFLKDIDKLNIVRANNIVPISTVIPEMVRMINTMLRRGFAYISDDNSIYFKVSKFPKYGKLANLDMSGMISGARIDNDEYDKDQASDFALWKAWKKEDGENFWEEEFEIGGKKIKLKGRPGWHIECSACNMKHFGQQIDLHTGGIDNLFPHHQNEVAQTEACTRKEFSKYWIHHGHLTVNGQKMAKSKGNFYTLEDLEKLFDKGKIKVSTKKMLYRATRFIFINGKYRDSIDFSFDKLLQASNTLEGIDETLKNLKKYLSKKIKNKGISKDFREYLQIVISDYIKCIEDDFNLPGALAVIFGFQKKINLIMRDNDFSHEDILAIVDMYRTFDQVLGVIDFSFFDEEDEKIPKELLALLEERNKLKKEKDFVNADKIRGKINDAGYKIIDTREGSSLEKI
;
A
#
# COMPACT_ATOMS: atom_id res chain seq x y z
N MET A 1 -4.26 -18.19 -14.62
CA MET A 1 -2.93 -18.30 -13.99
C MET A 1 -2.32 -16.92 -13.86
N LEU A 2 -1.78 -16.57 -12.69
CA LEU A 2 -1.13 -15.28 -12.42
C LEU A 2 0.07 -15.05 -13.35
N LYS A 3 0.13 -13.86 -13.96
CA LYS A 3 1.26 -13.37 -14.74
C LYS A 3 1.79 -12.09 -14.11
N ILE A 4 3.11 -11.92 -14.08
CA ILE A 4 3.78 -10.74 -13.52
C ILE A 4 4.72 -10.18 -14.59
N TYR A 5 4.68 -8.87 -14.79
CA TYR A 5 5.61 -8.18 -15.66
C TYR A 5 7.06 -8.28 -15.16
N ASN A 6 7.96 -8.69 -16.03
CA ASN A 6 9.39 -8.71 -15.75
C ASN A 6 10.06 -7.47 -16.38
N PRO A 7 10.69 -6.58 -15.58
CA PRO A 7 11.31 -5.36 -16.09
C PRO A 7 12.50 -5.63 -17.03
N ASN A 8 13.16 -6.79 -16.89
CA ASN A 8 14.33 -7.14 -17.69
C ASN A 8 13.94 -7.60 -19.10
N THR A 9 12.90 -8.44 -19.22
CA THR A 9 12.43 -8.95 -20.52
C THR A 9 11.35 -8.06 -21.15
N LYS A 10 10.72 -7.18 -20.36
CA LYS A 10 9.54 -6.38 -20.73
C LYS A 10 8.33 -7.24 -21.11
N GLU A 11 8.28 -8.47 -20.62
CA GLU A 11 7.20 -9.42 -20.87
C GLU A 11 6.48 -9.80 -19.57
N LYS A 12 5.22 -10.23 -19.68
CA LYS A 12 4.48 -10.82 -18.57
C LYS A 12 4.78 -12.32 -18.50
N LEU A 13 5.43 -12.74 -17.42
CA LEU A 13 5.80 -14.13 -17.19
C LEU A 13 4.79 -14.81 -16.26
N GLU A 14 4.52 -16.09 -16.50
CA GLU A 14 3.74 -16.90 -15.56
C GLU A 14 4.44 -16.92 -14.18
N PHE A 15 3.68 -16.66 -13.12
CA PHE A 15 4.19 -16.69 -11.76
C PHE A 15 4.38 -18.14 -11.29
N LYS A 16 5.61 -18.50 -10.92
CA LYS A 16 5.97 -19.82 -10.39
C LYS A 16 6.79 -19.64 -9.11
N PRO A 17 6.23 -19.94 -7.93
CA PRO A 17 6.98 -19.79 -6.69
C PRO A 17 8.17 -20.76 -6.62
N LEU A 18 9.14 -20.45 -5.75
CA LEU A 18 10.29 -21.27 -5.40
C LEU A 18 9.86 -22.60 -4.76
N LYS A 19 8.77 -22.56 -3.99
CA LYS A 19 8.15 -23.72 -3.35
C LYS A 19 6.65 -23.70 -3.60
N GLN A 20 6.08 -24.86 -3.92
CA GLN A 20 4.65 -24.97 -4.26
C GLN A 20 3.78 -24.34 -3.18
N ASN A 21 2.88 -23.44 -3.60
CA ASN A 21 1.91 -22.70 -2.78
C ASN A 21 2.49 -21.79 -1.68
N GLU A 22 3.81 -21.68 -1.51
CA GLU A 22 4.44 -20.78 -0.54
C GLU A 22 5.15 -19.63 -1.27
N VAL A 23 4.89 -18.40 -0.83
CA VAL A 23 5.47 -17.20 -1.45
C VAL A 23 6.15 -16.35 -0.37
N LYS A 24 7.45 -16.16 -0.52
CA LYS A 24 8.26 -15.24 0.29
C LYS A 24 8.28 -13.87 -0.37
N VAL A 25 7.68 -12.89 0.29
CA VAL A 25 7.60 -11.51 -0.20
C VAL A 25 8.40 -10.60 0.73
N TYR A 26 9.32 -9.82 0.16
CA TYR A 26 10.03 -8.77 0.89
C TYR A 26 9.57 -7.40 0.43
N HIS A 27 9.24 -6.54 1.39
CA HIS A 27 8.96 -5.12 1.18
C HIS A 27 10.12 -4.29 1.73
N CYS A 28 10.77 -3.46 0.91
CA CYS A 28 11.61 -2.40 1.46
C CYS A 28 10.74 -1.45 2.28
N GLY A 29 11.02 -1.37 3.58
CA GLY A 29 10.31 -0.48 4.48
C GLY A 29 10.89 0.93 4.55
N PRO A 30 10.31 1.81 5.37
CA PRO A 30 10.72 3.20 5.44
C PRO A 30 11.97 3.39 6.28
N THR A 31 12.72 4.45 5.99
CA THR A 31 13.56 5.10 7.00
C THR A 31 12.66 5.81 8.01
N VAL A 32 12.77 5.47 9.29
CA VAL A 32 11.89 5.98 10.36
C VAL A 32 12.45 7.23 11.03
N TYR A 33 12.68 8.28 10.23
CA TYR A 33 13.20 9.58 10.68
C TYR A 33 12.17 10.73 10.63
N ASN A 34 11.05 10.50 9.96
CA ASN A 34 9.97 11.46 9.77
C ASN A 34 8.64 10.75 9.49
N TYR A 35 7.57 11.50 9.38
CA TYR A 35 6.29 11.02 8.88
C TYR A 35 6.42 10.51 7.45
N ALA A 36 5.83 9.34 7.18
CA ALA A 36 5.63 8.87 5.83
C ALA A 36 4.65 9.80 5.10
N HIS A 37 5.01 10.20 3.88
CA HIS A 37 4.11 10.99 3.05
C HIS A 37 3.19 10.09 2.21
N ILE A 38 2.13 10.66 1.64
CA ILE A 38 1.15 9.92 0.85
C ILE A 38 1.76 9.16 -0.33
N GLY A 39 2.85 9.65 -0.92
CA GLY A 39 3.61 8.90 -1.93
C GLY A 39 4.30 7.64 -1.40
N ASN A 40 4.82 7.62 -0.16
CA ASN A 40 5.35 6.39 0.43
C ASN A 40 4.19 5.43 0.69
N LEU A 41 3.09 5.95 1.27
CA LEU A 41 1.89 5.17 1.58
C LEU A 41 1.25 4.55 0.33
N LYS A 42 1.32 5.21 -0.83
CA LYS A 42 0.91 4.65 -2.13
C LYS A 42 1.64 3.35 -2.47
N THR A 43 2.95 3.29 -2.24
CA THR A 43 3.74 2.06 -2.42
C THR A 43 3.26 0.96 -1.47
N TYR A 44 3.02 1.26 -0.19
CA TYR A 44 2.58 0.25 0.78
C TYR A 44 1.15 -0.25 0.52
N VAL A 45 0.23 0.62 0.07
CA VAL A 45 -1.10 0.18 -0.40
C VAL A 45 -0.96 -0.72 -1.63
N GLY A 46 -0.09 -0.38 -2.57
CA GLY A 46 0.18 -1.22 -3.74
C GLY A 46 0.74 -2.60 -3.38
N ASN A 47 1.70 -2.64 -2.46
CA ASN A 47 2.26 -3.89 -1.90
C ASN A 47 1.17 -4.77 -1.26
N ASP A 48 0.30 -4.15 -0.47
CA ASP A 48 -0.82 -4.85 0.18
C ASP A 48 -1.81 -5.42 -0.83
N VAL A 49 -2.15 -4.68 -1.89
CA VAL A 49 -3.02 -5.22 -2.95
C VAL A 49 -2.39 -6.42 -3.66
N VAL A 50 -1.09 -6.37 -3.95
CA VAL A 50 -0.36 -7.52 -4.53
C VAL A 50 -0.49 -8.74 -3.61
N VAL A 51 -0.20 -8.58 -2.31
CA VAL A 51 -0.29 -9.66 -1.33
C VAL A 51 -1.72 -10.19 -1.20
N ARG A 52 -2.72 -9.31 -1.18
CA ARG A 52 -4.15 -9.68 -1.14
C ARG A 52 -4.57 -10.47 -2.37
N ILE A 53 -4.15 -10.07 -3.57
CA ILE A 53 -4.41 -10.83 -4.81
C ILE A 53 -3.77 -12.21 -4.75
N MET A 54 -2.51 -12.30 -4.32
CA MET A 54 -1.85 -13.60 -4.20
C MET A 54 -2.54 -14.52 -3.20
N ARG A 55 -2.94 -14.00 -2.03
CA ARG A 55 -3.73 -14.77 -1.04
C ARG A 55 -5.09 -15.19 -1.59
N TYR A 56 -5.78 -14.30 -2.31
CA TYR A 56 -7.04 -14.58 -2.98
C TYR A 56 -6.91 -15.71 -4.01
N LEU A 57 -5.81 -15.77 -4.75
CA LEU A 57 -5.49 -16.83 -5.70
C LEU A 57 -5.00 -18.14 -5.03
N GLY A 58 -5.02 -18.21 -3.69
CA GLY A 58 -4.73 -19.43 -2.93
C GLY A 58 -3.28 -19.61 -2.50
N PHE A 59 -2.41 -18.60 -2.67
CA PHE A 59 -1.03 -18.67 -2.19
C PHE A 59 -0.93 -18.42 -0.68
N ASN A 60 -0.07 -19.19 0.00
CA ASN A 60 0.36 -18.90 1.36
C ASN A 60 1.51 -17.88 1.32
N VAL A 61 1.18 -16.61 1.55
CA VAL A 61 2.11 -15.48 1.42
C VAL A 61 2.69 -15.07 2.77
N ASN A 62 4.01 -15.22 2.91
CA ASN A 62 4.78 -14.77 4.06
C ASN A 62 5.55 -13.49 3.72
N VAL A 63 5.22 -12.41 4.41
CA VAL A 63 5.71 -11.05 4.15
C VAL A 63 6.70 -10.61 5.21
N LEU A 64 7.88 -10.16 4.79
CA LEU A 64 8.90 -9.53 5.62
C LEU A 64 9.05 -8.06 5.20
N MET A 65 9.19 -7.17 6.17
CA MET A 65 9.47 -5.76 5.93
C MET A 65 10.54 -5.28 6.92
N ASN A 66 11.56 -4.57 6.46
CA ASN A 66 12.49 -3.91 7.36
C ASN A 66 11.96 -2.56 7.86
N LEU A 67 12.59 -2.02 8.90
CA LEU A 67 12.52 -0.60 9.26
C LEU A 67 13.94 -0.09 9.36
N THR A 68 14.31 0.87 8.52
CA THR A 68 15.65 1.49 8.60
C THR A 68 15.65 2.49 9.76
N ASP A 69 16.13 2.00 10.91
CA ASP A 69 16.26 2.71 12.18
C ASP A 69 17.71 3.20 12.43
N ILE A 70 18.56 3.11 11.42
CA ILE A 70 19.94 3.61 11.41
C ILE A 70 20.30 4.05 9.98
N ASP A 71 20.38 5.34 9.71
CA ASP A 71 20.97 5.92 8.50
C ASP A 71 21.51 7.34 8.76
N ASP A 72 22.03 7.99 7.72
CA ASP A 72 22.55 9.36 7.81
C ASP A 72 21.47 10.38 8.28
N LYS A 73 20.20 10.17 7.90
CA LYS A 73 19.07 11.07 8.20
C LYS A 73 18.56 10.85 9.63
N THR A 74 18.45 9.62 10.11
CA THR A 74 18.00 9.30 11.46
C THR A 74 18.99 9.82 12.49
N ILE A 75 20.30 9.63 12.27
CA ILE A 75 21.35 10.12 13.16
C ILE A 75 21.32 11.65 13.23
N ARG A 76 21.35 12.32 12.07
CA ARG A 76 21.35 13.78 11.99
C ARG A 76 20.12 14.37 12.67
N ASP A 77 18.94 13.82 12.39
CA ASP A 77 17.69 14.40 12.88
C ASP A 77 17.44 14.07 14.36
N SER A 78 17.88 12.89 14.87
CA SER A 78 17.80 12.57 16.30
C SER A 78 18.69 13.49 17.14
N GLN A 79 19.93 13.72 16.69
CA GLN A 79 20.86 14.66 17.34
C GLN A 79 20.33 16.10 17.34
N LYS A 80 19.70 16.53 16.24
CA LYS A 80 19.11 17.87 16.13
C LYS A 80 18.01 18.11 17.17
N VAL A 81 17.24 17.10 17.52
CA VAL A 81 16.18 17.20 18.54
C VAL A 81 16.64 16.80 19.94
N GLY A 82 17.89 16.37 20.11
CA GLY A 82 18.46 15.95 21.39
C GLY A 82 17.90 14.63 21.93
N GLU A 83 17.39 13.75 21.06
CA GLU A 83 16.86 12.43 21.42
C GLU A 83 17.86 11.32 21.08
N SER A 84 17.80 10.20 21.81
CA SER A 84 18.54 8.99 21.42
C SER A 84 18.02 8.49 20.06
N LEU A 85 18.89 7.88 19.25
CA LEU A 85 18.48 7.36 17.93
C LEU A 85 17.33 6.35 18.05
N LYS A 86 17.36 5.51 19.08
CA LYS A 86 16.31 4.52 19.35
C LYS A 86 14.97 5.18 19.66
N ASP A 87 14.92 6.11 20.61
CA ASP A 87 13.65 6.76 20.99
C ASP A 87 13.06 7.55 19.82
N PHE A 88 13.93 8.25 19.08
CA PHE A 88 13.56 9.02 17.90
C PHE A 88 12.93 8.13 16.81
N THR A 89 13.56 7.00 16.50
CA THR A 89 13.09 6.08 15.45
C THR A 89 11.88 5.26 15.88
N GLU A 90 11.76 4.89 17.16
CA GLU A 90 10.58 4.22 17.71
C GLU A 90 9.32 5.09 17.61
N LYS A 91 9.45 6.41 17.81
CA LYS A 91 8.34 7.36 17.63
C LYS A 91 7.80 7.32 16.21
N PHE A 92 8.67 7.46 15.21
CA PHE A 92 8.24 7.45 13.80
C PHE A 92 7.80 6.06 13.33
N THR A 93 8.35 4.98 13.90
CA THR A 93 7.86 3.61 13.70
C THR A 93 6.39 3.49 14.12
N LYS A 94 6.05 3.96 15.34
CA LYS A 94 4.67 3.92 15.85
C LYS A 94 3.71 4.73 14.98
N ILE A 95 4.16 5.89 14.48
CA ILE A 95 3.38 6.73 13.57
C ILE A 95 3.14 6.01 12.24
N PHE A 96 4.20 5.49 11.62
CA PHE A 96 4.11 4.75 10.37
C PHE A 96 3.12 3.58 10.48
N LEU A 97 3.22 2.75 11.52
CA LEU A 97 2.32 1.62 11.72
C LEU A 97 0.85 2.04 11.91
N LYS A 98 0.59 3.19 12.53
CA LYS A 98 -0.77 3.74 12.62
C LYS A 98 -1.30 4.17 11.26
N ASP A 99 -0.47 4.77 10.41
CA ASP A 99 -0.86 5.17 9.06
C ASP A 99 -1.12 3.94 8.16
N ILE A 100 -0.34 2.86 8.35
CA ILE A 100 -0.59 1.55 7.74
C ILE A 100 -1.99 1.03 8.12
N ASP A 101 -2.35 1.06 9.41
CA ASP A 101 -3.66 0.60 9.88
C ASP A 101 -4.81 1.48 9.35
N LYS A 102 -4.66 2.81 9.38
CA LYS A 102 -5.67 3.76 8.87
C LYS A 102 -6.01 3.51 7.40
N LEU A 103 -5.01 3.13 6.59
CA LEU A 103 -5.18 2.79 5.17
C LEU A 103 -5.52 1.32 4.92
N ASN A 104 -5.94 0.56 5.95
CA ASN A 104 -6.34 -0.84 5.84
C ASN A 104 -5.29 -1.74 5.14
N ILE A 105 -4.01 -1.46 5.39
CA ILE A 105 -2.88 -2.23 4.86
C ILE A 105 -2.66 -3.40 5.81
N VAL A 106 -2.62 -4.63 5.30
CA VAL A 106 -2.29 -5.79 6.12
C VAL A 106 -0.83 -5.70 6.52
N ARG A 107 -0.56 -5.73 7.83
CA ARG A 107 0.81 -5.70 8.34
C ARG A 107 1.60 -6.91 7.86
N ALA A 108 2.90 -6.71 7.61
CA ALA A 108 3.82 -7.78 7.30
C ALA A 108 3.85 -8.82 8.43
N ASN A 109 4.07 -10.09 8.09
CA ASN A 109 4.16 -11.18 9.06
C ASN A 109 5.34 -10.97 10.03
N ASN A 110 6.42 -10.36 9.55
CA ASN A 110 7.55 -9.94 10.35
C ASN A 110 7.99 -8.53 9.96
N ILE A 111 8.21 -7.68 10.96
CA ILE A 111 8.72 -6.31 10.79
C ILE A 111 10.02 -6.22 11.59
N VAL A 112 11.12 -5.91 10.91
CA VAL A 112 12.48 -6.06 11.48
C VAL A 112 13.20 -4.72 11.51
N PRO A 113 13.48 -4.15 12.70
CA PRO A 113 14.41 -3.04 12.83
C PRO A 113 15.81 -3.45 12.39
N ILE A 114 16.41 -2.68 11.50
CA ILE A 114 17.69 -3.01 10.84
C ILE A 114 18.85 -3.08 11.83
N SER A 115 18.83 -2.28 12.89
CA SER A 115 19.80 -2.34 14.00
C SER A 115 19.93 -3.74 14.63
N THR A 116 18.94 -4.62 14.46
CA THR A 116 18.95 -6.02 14.97
C THR A 116 19.61 -7.03 14.02
N VAL A 117 20.09 -6.58 12.86
CA VAL A 117 20.60 -7.42 11.75
C VAL A 117 22.10 -7.19 11.48
N ILE A 118 22.78 -6.37 12.28
CA ILE A 118 24.21 -6.06 12.15
C ILE A 118 25.10 -7.31 12.04
N PRO A 119 24.94 -8.36 12.87
CA PRO A 119 25.79 -9.55 12.77
C PRO A 119 25.67 -10.26 11.42
N GLU A 120 24.49 -10.24 10.79
CA GLU A 120 24.27 -10.81 9.46
C GLU A 120 24.96 -9.99 8.37
N MET A 121 24.91 -8.65 8.47
CA MET A 121 25.59 -7.75 7.55
C MET A 121 27.10 -7.97 7.58
N VAL A 122 27.71 -8.05 8.77
CA VAL A 122 29.14 -8.33 8.95
C VAL A 122 29.51 -9.66 8.30
N ARG A 123 28.70 -10.72 8.48
CA ARG A 123 28.94 -12.02 7.83
C ARG A 123 28.88 -11.96 6.31
N MET A 124 27.94 -11.19 5.75
CA MET A 124 27.86 -10.97 4.31
C MET A 124 29.06 -10.19 3.78
N ILE A 125 29.44 -9.11 4.46
CA ILE A 125 30.60 -8.28 4.09
C ILE A 125 31.88 -9.11 4.10
N ASN A 126 32.12 -9.91 5.14
CA ASN A 126 33.25 -10.83 5.20
C ASN A 126 33.25 -11.85 4.06
N THR A 127 32.07 -12.33 3.65
CA THR A 127 31.94 -13.22 2.48
C THR A 127 32.31 -12.51 1.18
N MET A 128 31.89 -11.27 0.99
CA MET A 128 32.23 -10.46 -0.19
C MET A 128 33.72 -10.08 -0.23
N LEU A 129 34.31 -9.75 0.92
CA LEU A 129 35.75 -9.47 1.06
C LEU A 129 36.58 -10.69 0.64
N ARG A 130 36.32 -11.87 1.21
CA ARG A 130 37.01 -13.12 0.84
C ARG A 130 36.88 -13.47 -0.64
N ARG A 131 35.77 -13.09 -1.28
CA ARG A 131 35.50 -13.35 -2.70
C ARG A 131 35.99 -12.25 -3.63
N GLY A 132 36.57 -11.17 -3.10
CA GLY A 132 37.08 -10.05 -3.89
C GLY A 132 35.99 -9.14 -4.48
N PHE A 133 34.75 -9.23 -3.99
CA PHE A 133 33.65 -8.33 -4.35
C PHE A 133 33.58 -7.08 -3.45
N ALA A 134 34.34 -7.05 -2.35
CA ALA A 134 34.44 -5.89 -1.49
C ALA A 134 35.90 -5.56 -1.20
N TYR A 135 36.16 -4.33 -0.77
CA TYR A 135 37.48 -3.88 -0.36
C TYR A 135 37.37 -2.79 0.71
N ILE A 136 38.38 -2.70 1.57
CA ILE A 136 38.58 -1.56 2.46
C ILE A 136 39.25 -0.41 1.70
N SER A 137 38.78 0.79 1.95
CA SER A 137 39.24 2.04 1.36
C SER A 137 40.12 2.81 2.37
N ASP A 138 40.79 3.87 1.91
CA ASP A 138 41.72 4.67 2.73
C ASP A 138 41.02 5.41 3.90
N ASP A 139 39.71 5.59 3.81
CA ASP A 139 38.83 6.15 4.85
C ASP A 139 38.39 5.10 5.90
N ASN A 140 38.92 3.88 5.81
CA ASN A 140 38.53 2.69 6.60
C ASN A 140 37.09 2.21 6.39
N SER A 141 36.37 2.76 5.39
CA SER A 141 35.07 2.24 4.99
C SER A 141 35.26 1.02 4.07
N ILE A 142 34.27 0.13 4.04
CA ILE A 142 34.25 -1.04 3.15
C ILE A 142 33.25 -0.79 2.03
N TYR A 143 33.71 -0.91 0.79
CA TYR A 143 32.90 -0.69 -0.41
C TYR A 143 32.70 -1.99 -1.19
N PHE A 144 31.57 -2.09 -1.88
CA PHE A 144 31.32 -3.10 -2.90
C PHE A 144 31.99 -2.68 -4.21
N LYS A 145 32.71 -3.61 -4.83
CA LYS A 145 33.43 -3.42 -6.08
C LYS A 145 32.54 -3.79 -7.26
N VAL A 146 31.82 -2.82 -7.81
CA VAL A 146 30.83 -3.05 -8.88
C VAL A 146 31.46 -3.68 -10.12
N SER A 147 32.66 -3.25 -10.49
CA SER A 147 33.42 -3.80 -11.63
C SER A 147 33.70 -5.31 -11.54
N LYS A 148 33.62 -5.91 -10.34
CA LYS A 148 33.78 -7.36 -10.15
C LYS A 148 32.50 -8.16 -10.32
N PHE A 149 31.35 -7.51 -10.47
CA PHE A 149 30.05 -8.16 -10.64
C PHE A 149 29.50 -7.93 -12.07
N PRO A 150 29.74 -8.85 -13.02
CA PRO A 150 29.42 -8.63 -14.44
C PRO A 150 27.92 -8.46 -14.76
N LYS A 151 27.04 -8.83 -13.82
CA LYS A 151 25.58 -8.68 -13.97
C LYS A 151 25.05 -7.34 -13.44
N TYR A 152 25.90 -6.46 -12.93
CA TYR A 152 25.46 -5.19 -12.39
C TYR A 152 24.72 -4.35 -13.45
N GLY A 153 23.67 -3.64 -13.04
CA GLY A 153 22.84 -2.82 -13.92
C GLY A 153 21.74 -3.56 -14.68
N LYS A 154 21.72 -4.90 -14.67
CA LYS A 154 20.70 -5.69 -15.40
C LYS A 154 19.28 -5.44 -14.92
N LEU A 155 19.05 -5.35 -13.61
CA LEU A 155 17.70 -5.15 -13.04
C LEU A 155 17.14 -3.77 -13.42
N ALA A 156 17.97 -2.75 -13.32
CA ALA A 156 17.59 -1.37 -13.61
C ALA A 156 17.73 -0.98 -15.09
N ASN A 157 18.11 -1.93 -15.95
CA ASN A 157 18.43 -1.77 -17.37
C ASN A 157 19.35 -0.55 -17.63
N LEU A 158 20.46 -0.50 -16.90
CA LEU A 158 21.43 0.58 -16.99
C LEU A 158 22.37 0.39 -18.17
N ASP A 159 22.73 1.48 -18.82
CA ASP A 159 23.88 1.52 -19.72
C ASP A 159 25.15 1.66 -18.88
N MET A 160 25.96 0.60 -18.87
CA MET A 160 27.19 0.55 -18.09
C MET A 160 28.41 1.13 -18.85
N SER A 161 28.24 1.59 -20.10
CA SER A 161 29.34 2.10 -20.92
C SER A 161 30.00 3.37 -20.35
N GLY A 162 29.23 4.20 -19.63
CA GLY A 162 29.70 5.42 -18.96
C GLY A 162 30.21 5.22 -17.53
N MET A 163 30.28 3.98 -17.05
CA MET A 163 30.67 3.70 -15.66
C MET A 163 32.12 4.12 -15.40
N ILE A 164 32.33 5.00 -14.40
CA ILE A 164 33.66 5.44 -14.02
C ILE A 164 34.29 4.40 -13.08
N SER A 165 35.17 3.57 -13.61
CA SER A 165 35.91 2.58 -12.81
C SER A 165 36.74 3.26 -11.71
N GLY A 166 36.46 2.92 -10.45
CA GLY A 166 37.16 3.45 -9.28
C GLY A 166 36.53 4.69 -8.64
N ALA A 167 35.45 5.23 -9.19
CA ALA A 167 34.61 6.21 -8.50
C ALA A 167 33.90 5.55 -7.31
N ARG A 168 33.79 6.29 -6.20
CA ARG A 168 33.16 5.85 -4.96
C ARG A 168 32.05 6.83 -4.59
N ILE A 169 30.94 6.32 -4.10
CA ILE A 169 29.85 7.14 -3.58
C ILE A 169 29.58 6.74 -2.13
N ASP A 170 29.74 7.73 -1.24
CA ASP A 170 29.41 7.62 0.19
C ASP A 170 27.93 7.98 0.46
N ASN A 171 27.28 8.68 -0.48
CA ASN A 171 25.85 8.98 -0.40
C ASN A 171 25.02 7.72 -0.74
N ASP A 172 24.04 7.42 0.10
CA ASP A 172 23.17 6.25 -0.10
C ASP A 172 22.18 6.45 -1.28
N GLU A 173 21.94 7.69 -1.69
CA GLU A 173 21.11 8.08 -2.84
C GLU A 173 21.97 8.67 -3.97
N TYR A 174 21.89 8.11 -5.18
CA TYR A 174 22.59 8.61 -6.36
C TYR A 174 21.88 8.22 -7.66
N ASP A 175 22.16 8.98 -8.72
CA ASP A 175 21.49 8.84 -10.02
C ASP A 175 22.17 7.80 -10.93
N LYS A 176 21.44 7.35 -11.95
CA LYS A 176 21.83 6.24 -12.85
C LYS A 176 23.16 6.46 -13.57
N ASP A 177 23.47 7.70 -13.90
CA ASP A 177 24.70 8.15 -14.55
C ASP A 177 25.92 8.13 -13.61
N GLN A 178 25.69 7.94 -12.31
CA GLN A 178 26.73 7.90 -11.29
C GLN A 178 27.04 6.49 -10.79
N ALA A 179 26.67 5.43 -11.53
CA ALA A 179 26.94 4.05 -11.14
C ALA A 179 28.42 3.84 -10.73
N SER A 180 28.64 3.52 -9.46
CA SER A 180 29.95 3.55 -8.80
C SER A 180 30.04 2.50 -7.70
N ASP A 181 31.24 2.29 -7.14
CA ASP A 181 31.40 1.48 -5.94
C ASP A 181 30.64 2.13 -4.77
N PHE A 182 29.87 1.34 -4.02
CA PHE A 182 28.98 1.82 -2.96
C PHE A 182 29.33 1.23 -1.59
N ALA A 183 29.05 1.99 -0.53
CA ALA A 183 29.40 1.60 0.83
C ALA A 183 28.61 0.37 1.30
N LEU A 184 29.33 -0.59 1.88
CA LEU A 184 28.79 -1.71 2.66
C LEU A 184 28.87 -1.43 4.15
N TRP A 185 29.98 -0.82 4.57
CA TRP A 185 30.23 -0.37 5.93
C TRP A 185 30.88 1.01 5.88
N LYS A 186 30.24 2.00 6.50
CA LYS A 186 30.75 3.36 6.63
C LYS A 186 31.60 3.45 7.90
N ALA A 187 32.83 3.89 7.80
CA ALA A 187 33.67 4.15 8.96
C ALA A 187 33.03 5.22 9.85
N TRP A 188 33.19 5.08 11.17
CA TRP A 188 32.64 6.03 12.11
C TRP A 188 33.25 7.42 11.91
N LYS A 189 32.38 8.42 11.87
CA LYS A 189 32.74 9.83 11.87
C LYS A 189 32.25 10.46 13.17
N LYS A 190 32.84 11.61 13.55
CA LYS A 190 32.50 12.28 14.81
C LYS A 190 31.01 12.64 14.89
N GLU A 191 30.43 12.96 13.74
CA GLU A 191 29.03 13.31 13.55
C GLU A 191 28.09 12.13 13.82
N ASP A 192 28.57 10.88 13.79
CA ASP A 192 27.74 9.72 14.14
C ASP A 192 27.48 9.63 15.66
N GLY A 193 28.31 10.28 16.48
CA GLY A 193 28.19 10.26 17.94
C GLY A 193 28.29 8.84 18.49
N GLU A 194 27.31 8.43 19.29
CA GLU A 194 27.23 7.08 19.90
C GLU A 194 26.61 6.03 18.96
N ASN A 195 26.20 6.40 17.74
CA ASN A 195 25.48 5.51 16.83
C ASN A 195 26.45 4.68 15.96
N PHE A 196 27.15 3.74 16.60
CA PHE A 196 28.12 2.88 15.91
C PHE A 196 28.19 1.48 16.50
N TRP A 197 28.84 0.61 15.74
CA TRP A 197 29.24 -0.73 16.15
C TRP A 197 30.75 -0.90 15.94
N GLU A 198 31.37 -1.73 16.78
CA GLU A 198 32.74 -2.17 16.59
C GLU A 198 32.75 -3.65 16.22
N GLU A 199 33.06 -3.93 14.95
CA GLU A 199 32.94 -5.27 14.37
C GLU A 199 34.26 -5.73 13.76
N GLU A 200 34.45 -7.06 13.65
CA GLU A 200 35.64 -7.67 13.05
C GLU A 200 35.42 -8.03 11.58
N PHE A 201 36.32 -7.54 10.72
CA PHE A 201 36.34 -7.85 9.29
C PHE A 201 37.60 -8.61 8.87
N GLU A 202 37.45 -9.58 7.97
CA GLU A 202 38.54 -10.39 7.43
C GLU A 202 39.08 -9.77 6.13
N ILE A 203 40.17 -9.02 6.24
CA ILE A 203 40.76 -8.26 5.14
C ILE A 203 42.19 -8.74 4.93
N GLY A 204 42.51 -9.21 3.71
CA GLY A 204 43.84 -9.71 3.39
C GLY A 204 44.30 -10.89 4.27
N GLY A 205 43.35 -11.72 4.73
CA GLY A 205 43.62 -12.85 5.63
C GLY A 205 43.86 -12.46 7.10
N LYS A 206 43.65 -11.19 7.46
CA LYS A 206 43.77 -10.69 8.84
C LYS A 206 42.42 -10.21 9.34
N LYS A 207 42.18 -10.38 10.64
CA LYS A 207 41.04 -9.75 11.32
C LYS A 207 41.39 -8.31 11.69
N ILE A 208 40.58 -7.38 11.22
CA ILE A 208 40.69 -5.95 11.51
C ILE A 208 39.41 -5.52 12.21
N LYS A 209 39.55 -4.92 13.38
CA LYS A 209 38.40 -4.33 14.10
C LYS A 209 38.13 -2.94 13.53
N LEU A 210 36.92 -2.71 13.04
CA LEU A 210 36.49 -1.43 12.49
C LEU A 210 35.32 -0.88 13.30
N LYS A 211 35.40 0.41 13.60
CA LYS A 211 34.32 1.19 14.18
C LYS A 211 33.53 1.86 13.07
N GLY A 212 32.21 1.67 13.05
CA GLY A 212 31.37 2.24 12.00
C GLY A 212 29.93 1.77 12.05
N ARG A 213 29.26 1.82 10.90
CA ARG A 213 27.85 1.45 10.74
C ARG A 213 27.58 0.92 9.33
N PRO A 214 26.49 0.18 9.10
CA PRO A 214 26.17 -0.32 7.77
C PRO A 214 25.88 0.83 6.78
N GLY A 215 26.16 0.57 5.50
CA GLY A 215 25.59 1.38 4.40
C GLY A 215 24.17 0.93 4.06
N TRP A 216 23.34 1.81 3.49
CA TRP A 216 21.89 1.56 3.38
C TRP A 216 21.52 0.24 2.67
N HIS A 217 22.24 -0.13 1.61
CA HIS A 217 21.85 -1.26 0.77
C HIS A 217 22.06 -2.64 1.43
N ILE A 218 23.09 -2.79 2.28
CA ILE A 218 23.43 -4.12 2.86
C ILE A 218 22.35 -4.60 3.83
N GLU A 219 21.56 -3.67 4.35
CA GLU A 219 20.51 -3.89 5.33
C GLU A 219 19.46 -4.88 4.82
N CYS A 220 18.88 -4.57 3.66
CA CYS A 220 17.82 -5.36 3.06
C CYS A 220 18.33 -6.74 2.60
N SER A 221 19.53 -6.79 2.02
CA SER A 221 20.21 -8.05 1.66
C SER A 221 20.40 -8.98 2.86
N ALA A 222 20.92 -8.44 3.97
CA ALA A 222 21.17 -9.21 5.20
C ALA A 222 19.87 -9.63 5.91
N CYS A 223 18.87 -8.74 5.94
CA CYS A 223 17.56 -9.02 6.52
C CYS A 223 16.88 -10.20 5.78
N ASN A 224 16.88 -10.18 4.45
CA ASN A 224 16.38 -11.28 3.64
C ASN A 224 17.14 -12.57 3.90
N MET A 225 18.48 -12.53 3.88
CA MET A 225 19.30 -13.71 4.13
C MET A 225 19.07 -14.34 5.50
N LYS A 226 18.82 -13.53 6.54
CA LYS A 226 18.50 -13.99 7.90
C LYS A 226 17.20 -14.76 7.97
N HIS A 227 16.14 -14.19 7.40
CA HIS A 227 14.76 -14.63 7.65
C HIS A 227 14.21 -15.54 6.56
N PHE A 228 14.62 -15.33 5.30
CA PHE A 228 14.11 -16.07 4.14
C PHE A 228 15.17 -16.92 3.46
N GLY A 229 16.45 -16.73 3.80
CA GLY A 229 17.57 -17.46 3.22
C GLY A 229 18.05 -16.82 1.91
N GLN A 230 18.63 -17.63 1.03
CA GLN A 230 19.41 -17.13 -0.11
C GLN A 230 18.55 -16.60 -1.28
N GLN A 231 17.25 -16.92 -1.31
CA GLN A 231 16.35 -16.58 -2.41
C GLN A 231 14.94 -16.28 -1.88
N ILE A 232 14.27 -15.34 -2.53
CA ILE A 232 12.88 -14.96 -2.31
C ILE A 232 12.08 -15.04 -3.61
N ASP A 233 10.76 -15.10 -3.49
CA ASP A 233 9.87 -15.14 -4.65
C ASP A 233 9.69 -13.75 -5.24
N LEU A 234 9.37 -12.79 -4.38
CA LEU A 234 8.93 -11.46 -4.77
C LEU A 234 9.59 -10.39 -3.90
N HIS A 235 10.16 -9.38 -4.54
CA HIS A 235 10.71 -8.21 -3.89
C HIS A 235 9.96 -6.97 -4.38
N THR A 236 9.47 -6.16 -3.46
CA THR A 236 8.69 -4.96 -3.78
C THR A 236 9.26 -3.67 -3.19
N GLY A 237 9.02 -2.55 -3.89
CA GLY A 237 9.43 -1.22 -3.45
C GLY A 237 8.83 -0.12 -4.32
N GLY A 238 9.17 1.14 -4.03
CA GLY A 238 8.88 2.26 -4.93
C GLY A 238 9.80 2.20 -6.15
N ILE A 239 9.41 2.85 -7.26
CA ILE A 239 10.26 2.90 -8.45
C ILE A 239 11.63 3.57 -8.19
N ASP A 240 11.70 4.47 -7.21
CA ASP A 240 12.97 5.03 -6.71
C ASP A 240 13.91 3.96 -6.12
N ASN A 241 13.38 2.85 -5.60
CA ASN A 241 14.21 1.77 -5.08
C ASN A 241 14.80 0.89 -6.19
N LEU A 242 14.30 0.95 -7.44
CA LEU A 242 14.85 0.16 -8.55
C LEU A 242 16.35 0.39 -8.72
N PHE A 243 16.77 1.65 -8.64
CA PHE A 243 18.16 2.05 -8.64
C PHE A 243 18.37 3.28 -7.75
N PRO A 244 19.41 3.30 -6.91
CA PRO A 244 20.47 2.29 -6.81
C PRO A 244 20.12 1.09 -5.91
N HIS A 245 19.11 1.22 -5.06
CA HIS A 245 18.89 0.33 -3.90
C HIS A 245 18.77 -1.16 -4.27
N HIS A 246 17.72 -1.57 -4.98
CA HIS A 246 17.49 -2.98 -5.34
C HIS A 246 18.57 -3.54 -6.26
N GLN A 247 19.14 -2.71 -7.14
CA GLN A 247 20.25 -3.12 -8.00
C GLN A 247 21.50 -3.47 -7.16
N ASN A 248 21.75 -2.74 -6.07
CA ASN A 248 22.82 -3.00 -5.13
C ASN A 248 22.53 -4.24 -4.28
N GLU A 249 21.28 -4.45 -3.87
CA GLU A 249 20.90 -5.66 -3.14
C GLU A 249 21.08 -6.94 -3.95
N VAL A 250 20.72 -6.91 -5.24
CA VAL A 250 21.04 -7.99 -6.19
C VAL A 250 22.54 -8.24 -6.21
N ALA A 251 23.35 -7.19 -6.37
CA ALA A 251 24.80 -7.33 -6.45
C ALA A 251 25.40 -7.95 -5.16
N GLN A 252 25.00 -7.45 -3.99
CA GLN A 252 25.45 -7.93 -2.68
C GLN A 252 25.03 -9.38 -2.43
N THR A 253 23.76 -9.69 -2.65
CA THR A 253 23.18 -11.00 -2.33
C THR A 253 23.70 -12.05 -3.30
N GLU A 254 23.70 -11.79 -4.61
CA GLU A 254 24.21 -12.77 -5.59
C GLU A 254 25.73 -12.95 -5.49
N ALA A 255 26.50 -11.91 -5.16
CA ALA A 255 27.93 -12.06 -4.87
C ALA A 255 28.19 -12.95 -3.64
N CYS A 256 27.33 -12.85 -2.62
CA CYS A 256 27.37 -13.68 -1.42
C CYS A 256 26.91 -15.12 -1.66
N THR A 257 25.81 -15.34 -2.39
CA THR A 257 25.14 -16.65 -2.45
C THR A 257 25.39 -17.41 -3.74
N ARG A 258 25.79 -16.73 -4.83
CA ARG A 258 25.83 -17.25 -6.21
C ARG A 258 24.49 -17.76 -6.73
N LYS A 259 23.38 -17.38 -6.10
CA LYS A 259 22.01 -17.71 -6.51
C LYS A 259 21.28 -16.43 -6.89
N GLU A 260 20.28 -16.55 -7.77
CA GLU A 260 19.37 -15.45 -8.07
C GLU A 260 18.65 -15.00 -6.81
N PHE A 261 18.71 -13.70 -6.49
CA PHE A 261 18.16 -13.19 -5.23
C PHE A 261 16.62 -13.24 -5.19
N SER A 262 15.95 -12.61 -6.16
CA SER A 262 14.50 -12.59 -6.28
C SER A 262 14.08 -12.94 -7.68
N LYS A 263 13.10 -13.85 -7.83
CA LYS A 263 12.56 -14.25 -9.14
C LYS A 263 11.72 -13.14 -9.79
N TYR A 264 10.99 -12.38 -8.97
CA TYR A 264 10.08 -11.34 -9.42
C TYR A 264 10.32 -10.03 -8.67
N TRP A 265 10.15 -8.92 -9.37
CA TRP A 265 10.33 -7.56 -8.84
C TRP A 265 9.12 -6.71 -9.15
N ILE A 266 8.58 -6.05 -8.13
CA ILE A 266 7.44 -5.14 -8.26
C ILE A 266 7.84 -3.75 -7.79
N HIS A 267 7.78 -2.79 -8.71
CA HIS A 267 8.08 -1.40 -8.44
C HIS A 267 6.85 -0.54 -8.68
N HIS A 268 6.42 0.18 -7.65
CA HIS A 268 5.27 1.07 -7.74
C HIS A 268 5.68 2.43 -8.31
N GLY A 269 4.95 2.92 -9.31
CA GLY A 269 5.18 4.25 -9.89
C GLY A 269 5.03 5.37 -8.87
N HIS A 270 5.47 6.57 -9.18
CA HIS A 270 5.39 7.69 -8.23
C HIS A 270 3.94 8.10 -7.94
N LEU A 271 3.80 8.89 -6.87
CA LEU A 271 2.64 9.74 -6.67
C LEU A 271 3.01 11.18 -7.02
N THR A 272 2.24 11.83 -7.90
CA THR A 272 2.30 13.27 -8.14
C THR A 272 1.17 13.98 -7.41
N VAL A 273 1.30 15.28 -7.21
CA VAL A 273 0.25 16.13 -6.65
C VAL A 273 -0.01 17.27 -7.63
N ASN A 274 -1.24 17.35 -8.14
CA ASN A 274 -1.64 18.32 -9.18
C ASN A 274 -0.69 18.34 -10.39
N GLY A 275 -0.32 17.15 -10.87
CA GLY A 275 0.58 16.95 -12.01
C GLY A 275 2.07 17.20 -11.71
N GLN A 276 2.44 17.51 -10.47
CA GLN A 276 3.82 17.83 -10.11
C GLN A 276 4.43 16.76 -9.19
N LYS A 277 5.73 16.48 -9.37
CA LYS A 277 6.51 15.68 -8.41
C LYS A 277 6.40 16.32 -7.02
N MET A 278 6.13 15.51 -6.01
CA MET A 278 6.04 15.98 -4.63
C MET A 278 7.40 16.46 -4.13
N ALA A 279 7.42 17.62 -3.48
CA ALA A 279 8.59 18.16 -2.82
C ALA A 279 8.15 19.08 -1.68
N LYS A 280 8.84 19.01 -0.53
CA LYS A 280 8.57 19.92 0.60
C LYS A 280 8.69 21.39 0.18
N SER A 281 9.66 21.73 -0.66
CA SER A 281 9.88 23.09 -1.19
C SER A 281 8.74 23.62 -2.05
N LYS A 282 7.91 22.75 -2.62
CA LYS A 282 6.76 23.13 -3.46
C LYS A 282 5.45 23.20 -2.68
N GLY A 283 5.47 22.91 -1.37
CA GLY A 283 4.27 22.90 -0.52
C GLY A 283 3.22 21.84 -0.92
N ASN A 284 3.57 20.89 -1.80
CA ASN A 284 2.70 19.83 -2.30
C ASN A 284 3.05 18.46 -1.68
N PHE A 285 3.69 18.48 -0.52
CA PHE A 285 4.05 17.32 0.28
C PHE A 285 2.98 17.15 1.37
N TYR A 286 2.27 16.02 1.36
CA TYR A 286 1.24 15.72 2.34
C TYR A 286 1.55 14.41 3.07
N THR A 287 1.42 14.45 4.39
CA THR A 287 1.29 13.25 5.24
C THR A 287 -0.18 12.91 5.45
N LEU A 288 -0.47 11.74 6.01
CA LEU A 288 -1.85 11.41 6.37
C LEU A 288 -2.38 12.34 7.47
N GLU A 289 -1.53 12.73 8.42
CA GLU A 289 -1.85 13.72 9.46
C GLU A 289 -2.17 15.10 8.86
N ASP A 290 -1.48 15.53 7.80
CA ASP A 290 -1.80 16.79 7.12
C ASP A 290 -3.20 16.74 6.48
N LEU A 291 -3.56 15.60 5.86
CA LEU A 291 -4.90 15.41 5.31
C LEU A 291 -5.97 15.44 6.42
N GLU A 292 -5.70 14.82 7.58
CA GLU A 292 -6.59 14.88 8.74
C GLU A 292 -6.77 16.32 9.25
N LYS A 293 -5.68 17.07 9.39
CA LYS A 293 -5.74 18.48 9.81
C LYS A 293 -6.50 19.36 8.82
N LEU A 294 -6.38 19.09 7.52
CA LEU A 294 -7.12 19.80 6.49
C LEU A 294 -8.61 19.43 6.52
N PHE A 295 -8.94 18.16 6.76
CA PHE A 295 -10.30 17.70 7.01
C PHE A 295 -10.92 18.37 8.23
N ASP A 296 -10.22 18.38 9.37
CA ASP A 296 -10.69 18.99 10.62
C ASP A 296 -10.91 20.52 10.49
N LYS A 297 -10.22 21.16 9.54
CA LYS A 297 -10.40 22.58 9.18
C LYS A 297 -11.48 22.82 8.12
N GLY A 298 -12.22 21.79 7.70
CA GLY A 298 -13.25 21.87 6.66
C GLY A 298 -12.72 22.12 5.25
N LYS A 299 -11.42 21.90 4.99
CA LYS A 299 -10.78 22.11 3.67
C LYS A 299 -10.88 20.89 2.75
N ILE A 300 -11.19 19.72 3.29
CA ILE A 300 -11.45 18.50 2.52
C ILE A 300 -12.93 18.16 2.66
N LYS A 301 -13.62 18.04 1.52
CA LYS A 301 -15.08 17.82 1.47
C LYS A 301 -15.42 16.34 1.35
N VAL A 302 -15.00 15.53 2.31
CA VAL A 302 -15.41 14.11 2.41
C VAL A 302 -16.29 13.93 3.64
N SER A 303 -17.12 12.88 3.68
CA SER A 303 -18.13 12.71 4.72
C SER A 303 -17.56 12.43 6.12
N THR A 304 -16.51 11.61 6.22
CA THR A 304 -15.90 11.23 7.52
C THR A 304 -14.38 11.02 7.40
N LYS A 305 -13.65 10.96 8.53
CA LYS A 305 -12.23 10.53 8.54
C LYS A 305 -12.06 9.10 8.00
N LYS A 306 -13.00 8.20 8.28
CA LYS A 306 -13.01 6.84 7.70
C LYS A 306 -13.09 6.92 6.17
N MET A 307 -13.96 7.77 5.63
CA MET A 307 -14.06 8.01 4.19
C MET A 307 -12.79 8.66 3.62
N LEU A 308 -12.16 9.60 4.33
CA LEU A 308 -10.88 10.18 3.93
C LEU A 308 -9.83 9.08 3.67
N TYR A 309 -9.69 8.12 4.59
CA TYR A 309 -8.73 7.04 4.43
C TYR A 309 -9.10 6.08 3.30
N ARG A 310 -10.38 5.68 3.21
CA ARG A 310 -10.88 4.81 2.13
C ARG A 310 -10.70 5.45 0.75
N ALA A 311 -11.03 6.73 0.60
CA ALA A 311 -10.87 7.47 -0.64
C ALA A 311 -9.39 7.66 -1.01
N THR A 312 -8.53 7.91 -0.02
CA THR A 312 -7.07 7.99 -0.22
C THR A 312 -6.52 6.66 -0.74
N ARG A 313 -6.89 5.54 -0.07
CA ARG A 313 -6.54 4.18 -0.52
C ARG A 313 -7.08 3.90 -1.92
N PHE A 314 -8.32 4.27 -2.20
CA PHE A 314 -8.97 4.07 -3.49
C PHE A 314 -8.22 4.79 -4.61
N ILE A 315 -7.77 6.04 -4.41
CA ILE A 315 -6.92 6.75 -5.39
C ILE A 315 -5.67 5.94 -5.72
N PHE A 316 -4.99 5.41 -4.70
CA PHE A 316 -3.72 4.70 -4.90
C PHE A 316 -3.85 3.39 -5.69
N ILE A 317 -5.05 2.81 -5.72
CA ILE A 317 -5.34 1.55 -6.43
C ILE A 317 -6.16 1.77 -7.71
N ASN A 318 -6.62 3.00 -7.96
CA ASN A 318 -7.37 3.38 -9.16
C ASN A 318 -6.43 3.69 -10.34
N GLY A 319 -5.63 2.69 -10.71
CA GLY A 319 -4.60 2.77 -11.74
C GLY A 319 -3.77 1.49 -11.78
N LYS A 320 -2.90 1.33 -12.78
CA LYS A 320 -1.92 0.25 -12.75
C LYS A 320 -0.85 0.59 -11.72
N TYR A 321 -0.39 -0.40 -10.97
CA TYR A 321 0.56 -0.17 -9.88
C TYR A 321 1.89 0.46 -10.35
N ARG A 322 2.32 0.14 -11.58
CA ARG A 322 3.53 0.69 -12.23
C ARG A 322 3.40 2.14 -12.68
N ASP A 323 2.18 2.60 -12.92
CA ASP A 323 1.96 3.93 -13.45
C ASP A 323 2.10 4.97 -12.32
N SER A 324 2.49 6.18 -12.73
CA SER A 324 2.40 7.34 -11.86
C SER A 324 0.93 7.67 -11.63
N ILE A 325 0.54 7.80 -10.37
CA ILE A 325 -0.81 8.20 -9.97
C ILE A 325 -0.75 9.65 -9.50
N ASP A 326 -1.74 10.43 -9.87
CA ASP A 326 -1.81 11.83 -9.48
C ASP A 326 -2.90 12.05 -8.44
N PHE A 327 -2.52 12.68 -7.32
CA PHE A 327 -3.38 13.07 -6.22
C PHE A 327 -3.80 14.54 -6.37
N SER A 328 -5.09 14.79 -6.18
CA SER A 328 -5.65 16.13 -5.99
C SER A 328 -6.85 16.05 -5.06
N PHE A 329 -7.23 17.17 -4.45
CA PHE A 329 -8.43 17.20 -3.61
C PHE A 329 -9.70 16.93 -4.43
N ASP A 330 -9.73 17.29 -5.72
CA ASP A 330 -10.84 16.94 -6.62
C ASP A 330 -10.94 15.44 -6.85
N LYS A 331 -9.79 14.76 -7.05
CA LYS A 331 -9.76 13.30 -7.17
C LYS A 331 -10.13 12.61 -5.87
N LEU A 332 -9.76 13.20 -4.73
CA LEU A 332 -10.15 12.70 -3.42
C LEU A 332 -11.67 12.78 -3.22
N LEU A 333 -12.29 13.89 -3.64
CA LEU A 333 -13.74 14.04 -3.65
C LEU A 333 -14.41 13.05 -4.62
N GLN A 334 -13.88 12.88 -5.83
CA GLN A 334 -14.40 11.91 -6.80
C GLN A 334 -14.31 10.46 -6.28
N ALA A 335 -13.19 10.11 -5.64
CA ALA A 335 -13.00 8.83 -4.98
C ALA A 335 -14.01 8.62 -3.85
N SER A 336 -14.23 9.64 -3.00
CA SER A 336 -15.25 9.63 -1.95
C SER A 336 -16.64 9.35 -2.53
N ASN A 337 -17.07 10.13 -3.54
CA ASN A 337 -18.39 9.97 -4.17
C ASN A 337 -18.56 8.57 -4.79
N THR A 338 -17.48 8.01 -5.37
CA THR A 338 -17.50 6.66 -5.94
C THR A 338 -17.75 5.61 -4.86
N LEU A 339 -17.05 5.70 -3.73
CA LEU A 339 -17.21 4.80 -2.60
C LEU A 339 -18.57 4.98 -1.92
N GLU A 340 -19.08 6.21 -1.82
CA GLU A 340 -20.42 6.48 -1.29
C GLU A 340 -21.51 5.83 -2.14
N GLY A 341 -21.36 5.77 -3.47
CA GLY A 341 -22.28 5.02 -4.32
C GLY A 341 -22.26 3.50 -4.05
N ILE A 342 -21.10 2.94 -3.70
CA ILE A 342 -21.01 1.53 -3.26
C ILE A 342 -21.70 1.37 -1.91
N ASP A 343 -21.44 2.27 -0.95
CA ASP A 343 -22.06 2.25 0.37
C ASP A 343 -23.59 2.35 0.28
N GLU A 344 -24.12 3.21 -0.59
CA GLU A 344 -25.56 3.32 -0.87
C GLU A 344 -26.14 2.02 -1.43
N THR A 345 -25.41 1.35 -2.33
CA THR A 345 -25.81 0.06 -2.88
C THR A 345 -25.92 -0.98 -1.76
N LEU A 346 -24.92 -1.06 -0.87
CA LEU A 346 -24.92 -1.98 0.28
C LEU A 346 -26.02 -1.66 1.30
N LYS A 347 -26.23 -0.38 1.62
CA LYS A 347 -27.32 0.06 2.51
C LYS A 347 -28.68 -0.33 1.94
N ASN A 348 -28.89 -0.18 0.63
CA ASN A 348 -30.12 -0.60 -0.01
C ASN A 348 -30.30 -2.11 0.04
N LEU A 349 -29.24 -2.91 -0.18
CA LEU A 349 -29.30 -4.37 -0.05
C LEU A 349 -29.70 -4.78 1.37
N LYS A 350 -29.14 -4.15 2.41
CA LYS A 350 -29.55 -4.37 3.81
C LYS A 350 -31.03 -4.06 4.04
N LYS A 351 -31.52 -2.91 3.57
CA LYS A 351 -32.94 -2.51 3.68
C LYS A 351 -33.86 -3.54 3.02
N TYR A 352 -33.41 -4.22 1.96
CA TYR A 352 -34.17 -5.28 1.35
C TYR A 352 -34.13 -6.58 2.15
N LEU A 353 -32.98 -6.97 2.73
CA LEU A 353 -32.90 -8.14 3.63
C LEU A 353 -33.90 -8.07 4.80
N SER A 354 -34.22 -6.87 5.30
CA SER A 354 -35.20 -6.69 6.38
C SER A 354 -36.67 -6.72 5.94
N LYS A 355 -36.96 -6.69 4.63
CA LYS A 355 -38.32 -6.82 4.09
C LYS A 355 -38.70 -8.31 3.95
N LYS A 356 -40.01 -8.61 4.06
CA LYS A 356 -40.57 -9.93 3.67
C LYS A 356 -40.52 -10.11 2.16
N ILE A 357 -39.35 -10.46 1.63
CA ILE A 357 -39.13 -10.82 0.23
C ILE A 357 -39.45 -12.30 0.03
N LYS A 358 -39.87 -12.67 -1.18
CA LYS A 358 -40.05 -14.07 -1.54
C LYS A 358 -38.72 -14.81 -1.39
N ASN A 359 -38.69 -15.81 -0.50
CA ASN A 359 -37.61 -16.78 -0.45
C ASN A 359 -37.74 -17.71 -1.66
N LYS A 360 -36.91 -17.47 -2.67
CA LYS A 360 -36.79 -18.29 -3.87
C LYS A 360 -35.30 -18.41 -4.12
N GLY A 361 -34.78 -19.62 -4.30
CA GLY A 361 -33.37 -19.81 -4.59
C GLY A 361 -32.88 -18.97 -5.77
N ILE A 362 -31.57 -18.72 -5.81
CA ILE A 362 -30.91 -17.94 -6.87
C ILE A 362 -31.30 -18.48 -8.24
N SER A 363 -31.82 -17.61 -9.10
CA SER A 363 -32.21 -17.99 -10.46
C SER A 363 -31.00 -18.48 -11.26
N LYS A 364 -31.23 -19.37 -12.24
CA LYS A 364 -30.15 -19.92 -13.08
C LYS A 364 -29.39 -18.80 -13.80
N ASP A 365 -30.11 -17.89 -14.43
CA ASP A 365 -29.53 -16.78 -15.19
C ASP A 365 -28.69 -15.85 -14.31
N PHE A 366 -29.16 -15.57 -13.07
CA PHE A 366 -28.38 -14.73 -12.16
C PHE A 366 -27.13 -15.45 -11.65
N ARG A 367 -27.20 -16.76 -11.39
CA ARG A 367 -26.03 -17.57 -11.03
C ARG A 367 -24.99 -17.59 -12.14
N GLU A 368 -25.41 -17.77 -13.39
CA GLU A 368 -24.51 -17.73 -14.56
C GLU A 368 -23.87 -16.34 -14.71
N TYR A 369 -24.64 -15.27 -14.49
CA TYR A 369 -24.12 -13.91 -14.47
C TYR A 369 -23.04 -13.71 -13.40
N LEU A 370 -23.26 -14.17 -12.16
CA LEU A 370 -22.27 -14.09 -11.08
C LEU A 370 -20.98 -14.86 -11.43
N GLN A 371 -21.10 -16.01 -12.09
CA GLN A 371 -19.95 -16.79 -12.57
C GLN A 371 -19.13 -16.05 -13.63
N ILE A 372 -19.79 -15.34 -14.55
CA ILE A 372 -19.11 -14.51 -15.55
C ILE A 372 -18.36 -13.36 -14.86
N VAL A 373 -19.04 -12.65 -13.96
CA VAL A 373 -18.45 -11.52 -13.21
C VAL A 373 -17.20 -11.94 -12.45
N ILE A 374 -17.26 -13.05 -11.71
CA ILE A 374 -16.09 -13.51 -10.95
C ILE A 374 -14.98 -14.02 -11.87
N SER A 375 -15.32 -14.69 -12.97
CA SER A 375 -14.32 -15.15 -13.95
C SER A 375 -13.58 -13.98 -14.57
N ASP A 376 -14.29 -12.93 -14.98
CA ASP A 376 -13.69 -11.75 -15.60
C ASP A 376 -12.89 -10.91 -14.59
N TYR A 377 -13.36 -10.82 -13.34
CA TYR A 377 -12.61 -10.24 -12.24
C TYR A 377 -11.28 -10.99 -12.00
N ILE A 378 -11.31 -12.32 -11.91
CA ILE A 378 -10.13 -13.17 -11.73
C ILE A 378 -9.15 -12.97 -12.88
N LYS A 379 -9.61 -12.99 -14.13
CA LYS A 379 -8.75 -12.75 -15.31
C LYS A 379 -8.02 -11.41 -15.23
N CYS A 380 -8.68 -10.37 -14.72
CA CYS A 380 -8.06 -9.05 -14.55
C CYS A 380 -6.94 -9.10 -13.49
N ILE A 381 -7.21 -9.60 -12.29
CA ILE A 381 -6.19 -9.61 -11.22
C ILE A 381 -5.04 -10.59 -11.50
N GLU A 382 -5.30 -11.67 -12.25
CA GLU A 382 -4.26 -12.60 -12.73
C GLU A 382 -3.38 -11.99 -13.83
N ASP A 383 -3.90 -11.03 -14.60
CA ASP A 383 -3.12 -10.34 -15.61
C ASP A 383 -2.35 -9.16 -14.99
N ASP A 384 -1.26 -9.48 -14.29
CA ASP A 384 -0.31 -8.48 -13.81
C ASP A 384 -0.96 -7.44 -12.89
N PHE A 385 -1.83 -7.93 -12.00
CA PHE A 385 -2.56 -7.15 -10.99
C PHE A 385 -3.36 -6.00 -11.63
N ASN A 386 -4.05 -6.25 -12.74
CA ASN A 386 -4.80 -5.23 -13.49
C ASN A 386 -6.07 -4.77 -12.74
N LEU A 387 -5.88 -3.90 -11.75
CA LEU A 387 -6.94 -3.28 -10.98
C LEU A 387 -7.88 -2.39 -11.80
N PRO A 388 -7.44 -1.60 -12.79
CA PRO A 388 -8.37 -0.85 -13.64
C PRO A 388 -9.40 -1.75 -14.33
N GLY A 389 -8.96 -2.90 -14.86
CA GLY A 389 -9.86 -3.90 -15.43
C GLY A 389 -10.81 -4.49 -14.39
N ALA A 390 -10.28 -4.85 -13.22
CA ALA A 390 -11.08 -5.40 -12.12
C ALA A 390 -12.15 -4.40 -11.61
N LEU A 391 -11.78 -3.12 -11.46
CA LEU A 391 -12.69 -2.04 -11.08
C LEU A 391 -13.80 -1.83 -12.13
N ALA A 392 -13.48 -1.92 -13.42
CA ALA A 392 -14.49 -1.86 -14.48
C ALA A 392 -15.52 -2.99 -14.36
N VAL A 393 -15.09 -4.21 -14.03
CA VAL A 393 -15.99 -5.36 -13.75
C VAL A 393 -16.88 -5.06 -12.53
N ILE A 394 -16.31 -4.53 -11.45
CA ILE A 394 -17.04 -4.20 -10.22
C ILE A 394 -18.10 -3.13 -10.46
N PHE A 395 -17.76 -2.06 -11.19
CA PHE A 395 -18.73 -0.99 -11.51
C PHE A 395 -19.81 -1.46 -12.49
N GLY A 396 -19.46 -2.33 -13.44
CA GLY A 396 -20.43 -3.03 -14.29
C GLY A 396 -21.41 -3.86 -13.45
N PHE A 397 -20.88 -4.60 -12.48
CA PHE A 397 -21.68 -5.36 -11.52
C PHE A 397 -22.61 -4.47 -10.70
N GLN A 398 -22.08 -3.41 -10.06
CA GLN A 398 -22.87 -2.44 -9.30
C GLN A 398 -24.02 -1.85 -10.11
N LYS A 399 -23.76 -1.44 -11.36
CA LYS A 399 -24.80 -0.89 -12.25
C LYS A 399 -25.92 -1.89 -12.51
N LYS A 400 -25.59 -3.16 -12.77
CA LYS A 400 -26.58 -4.23 -12.98
C LYS A 400 -27.39 -4.49 -11.71
N ILE A 401 -26.75 -4.53 -10.54
CA ILE A 401 -27.41 -4.73 -9.25
C ILE A 401 -28.39 -3.58 -8.96
N ASN A 402 -27.98 -2.33 -9.14
CA ASN A 402 -28.86 -1.18 -8.91
C ASN A 402 -30.09 -1.18 -9.84
N LEU A 403 -29.98 -1.70 -11.06
CA LEU A 403 -31.14 -1.88 -11.95
C LEU A 403 -32.09 -2.96 -11.44
N ILE A 404 -31.56 -4.13 -11.08
CA ILE A 404 -32.34 -5.25 -10.52
C ILE A 404 -33.08 -4.80 -9.24
N MET A 405 -32.39 -4.07 -8.37
CA MET A 405 -32.94 -3.55 -7.12
C MET A 405 -34.06 -2.55 -7.31
N ARG A 406 -34.00 -1.73 -8.36
CA ARG A 406 -35.04 -0.77 -8.71
C ARG A 406 -36.30 -1.46 -9.24
N ASP A 407 -36.11 -2.53 -10.00
CA ASP A 407 -37.20 -3.26 -10.63
C ASP A 407 -37.86 -4.29 -9.66
N ASN A 408 -37.40 -4.33 -8.39
CA ASN A 408 -37.85 -5.26 -7.34
C ASN A 408 -37.75 -6.75 -7.73
N ASP A 409 -36.79 -7.07 -8.60
CA ASP A 409 -36.64 -8.39 -9.22
C ASP A 409 -35.49 -9.20 -8.59
N PHE A 410 -35.56 -9.46 -7.29
CA PHE A 410 -34.55 -10.25 -6.57
C PHE A 410 -35.18 -11.06 -5.44
N SER A 411 -34.58 -12.22 -5.16
CA SER A 411 -34.88 -13.01 -3.97
C SER A 411 -34.00 -12.63 -2.78
N HIS A 412 -34.30 -13.19 -1.62
CA HIS A 412 -33.43 -13.05 -0.45
C HIS A 412 -32.04 -13.65 -0.71
N GLU A 413 -32.00 -14.81 -1.37
CA GLU A 413 -30.77 -15.52 -1.71
C GLU A 413 -29.91 -14.76 -2.73
N ASP A 414 -30.53 -14.03 -3.66
CA ASP A 414 -29.81 -13.16 -4.61
C ASP A 414 -29.07 -12.04 -3.87
N ILE A 415 -29.70 -11.41 -2.87
CA ILE A 415 -29.07 -10.35 -2.07
C ILE A 415 -27.85 -10.88 -1.32
N LEU A 416 -27.96 -12.04 -0.68
CA LEU A 416 -26.84 -12.65 0.03
C LEU A 416 -25.67 -12.93 -0.91
N ALA A 417 -25.95 -13.48 -2.10
CA ALA A 417 -24.93 -13.73 -3.12
C ALA A 417 -24.26 -12.45 -3.63
N ILE A 418 -25.02 -11.35 -3.75
CA ILE A 418 -24.47 -10.02 -4.11
C ILE A 418 -23.54 -9.51 -3.02
N VAL A 419 -23.93 -9.61 -1.75
CA VAL A 419 -23.10 -9.19 -0.61
C VAL A 419 -21.82 -10.02 -0.55
N ASP A 420 -21.90 -11.33 -0.76
CA ASP A 420 -20.74 -12.22 -0.83
C ASP A 420 -19.80 -11.87 -2.00
N MET A 421 -20.36 -11.46 -3.14
CA MET A 421 -19.57 -10.95 -4.27
C MET A 421 -18.83 -9.66 -3.91
N TYR A 422 -19.47 -8.71 -3.22
CA TYR A 422 -18.79 -7.51 -2.72
C TYR A 422 -17.71 -7.83 -1.70
N ARG A 423 -17.95 -8.78 -0.78
CA ARG A 423 -16.92 -9.27 0.16
C ARG A 423 -15.74 -9.88 -0.59
N THR A 424 -16.01 -10.61 -1.67
CA THR A 424 -14.99 -11.19 -2.54
C THR A 424 -14.14 -10.11 -3.20
N PHE A 425 -14.74 -9.06 -3.74
CA PHE A 425 -13.98 -7.92 -4.27
C PHE A 425 -13.14 -7.21 -3.20
N ASP A 426 -13.70 -7.05 -2.00
CA ASP A 426 -13.03 -6.32 -0.92
C ASP A 426 -11.85 -7.08 -0.31
N GLN A 427 -11.78 -8.41 -0.45
CA GLN A 427 -10.59 -9.17 -0.07
C GLN A 427 -9.32 -8.60 -0.72
N VAL A 428 -9.44 -8.08 -1.94
CA VAL A 428 -8.38 -7.40 -2.69
C VAL A 428 -8.38 -5.89 -2.45
N LEU A 429 -9.52 -5.22 -2.57
CA LEU A 429 -9.55 -3.76 -2.55
C LEU A 429 -9.30 -3.17 -1.16
N GLY A 430 -9.91 -3.72 -0.11
CA GLY A 430 -9.87 -3.19 1.25
C GLY A 430 -10.45 -1.77 1.39
N VAL A 431 -11.49 -1.44 0.62
CA VAL A 431 -12.11 -0.10 0.58
C VAL A 431 -13.62 -0.14 0.83
N ILE A 432 -14.25 -1.32 0.87
CA ILE A 432 -15.70 -1.45 1.02
C ILE A 432 -16.05 -1.51 2.51
N ASP A 433 -17.05 -0.74 2.91
CA ASP A 433 -17.50 -0.70 4.30
C ASP A 433 -18.70 -1.63 4.50
N PHE A 434 -18.50 -2.69 5.28
CA PHE A 434 -19.56 -3.64 5.63
C PHE A 434 -20.18 -3.37 6.99
N SER A 435 -19.74 -2.35 7.74
CA SER A 435 -20.28 -2.09 9.09
C SER A 435 -21.78 -1.80 9.08
N PHE A 436 -22.33 -1.35 7.96
CA PHE A 436 -23.76 -1.16 7.79
C PHE A 436 -24.56 -2.45 8.07
N PHE A 437 -24.00 -3.63 7.80
CA PHE A 437 -24.66 -4.92 8.07
C PHE A 437 -24.55 -5.35 9.54
N ASP A 438 -23.57 -4.80 10.28
CA ASP A 438 -23.34 -5.09 11.70
C ASP A 438 -24.09 -4.11 12.62
N GLU A 439 -24.41 -2.92 12.12
CA GLU A 439 -25.27 -1.96 12.81
C GLU A 439 -26.68 -2.56 12.96
N GLU A 440 -27.16 -2.72 14.19
CA GLU A 440 -28.60 -2.92 14.41
C GLU A 440 -29.36 -1.76 13.76
N ASP A 441 -30.50 -2.03 13.12
CA ASP A 441 -31.34 -0.95 12.59
C ASP A 441 -31.73 -0.02 13.75
N GLU A 442 -31.07 1.14 13.81
CA GLU A 442 -31.34 2.15 14.82
C GLU A 442 -32.81 2.57 14.65
N LYS A 443 -33.63 2.28 15.66
CA LYS A 443 -35.07 2.57 15.59
C LYS A 443 -35.25 4.08 15.43
N ILE A 444 -35.77 4.48 14.29
CA ILE A 444 -36.15 5.86 14.04
C ILE A 444 -37.08 6.31 15.18
N PRO A 445 -36.75 7.40 15.91
CA PRO A 445 -37.58 7.91 16.98
C PRO A 445 -39.03 8.07 16.52
N LYS A 446 -39.99 7.61 17.35
CA LYS A 446 -41.43 7.67 17.03
C LYS A 446 -41.90 9.08 16.70
N GLU A 447 -41.29 10.08 17.32
CA GLU A 447 -41.55 11.50 17.10
C GLU A 447 -41.23 11.93 15.66
N LEU A 448 -40.13 11.43 15.09
CA LEU A 448 -39.75 11.72 13.70
C LEU A 448 -40.67 11.00 12.71
N LEU A 449 -41.12 9.78 13.02
CA LEU A 449 -42.13 9.09 12.22
C LEU A 449 -43.46 9.84 12.21
N ALA A 450 -43.90 10.37 13.37
CA ALA A 450 -45.09 11.22 13.46
C ALA A 450 -44.95 12.52 12.64
N LEU A 451 -43.78 13.16 12.70
CA LEU A 451 -43.49 14.34 11.87
C LEU A 451 -43.53 14.00 10.37
N LEU A 452 -43.02 12.83 9.96
CA LEU A 452 -43.09 12.39 8.56
C LEU A 452 -44.55 12.18 8.12
N GLU A 453 -45.40 11.57 8.95
CA GLU A 453 -46.83 11.40 8.67
C GLU A 453 -47.56 12.73 8.55
N GLU A 454 -47.32 13.65 9.49
CA GLU A 454 -47.88 15.00 9.48
C GLU A 454 -47.49 15.74 8.19
N ARG A 455 -46.21 15.70 7.83
CA ARG A 455 -45.69 16.28 6.59
C ARG A 455 -46.31 15.66 5.34
N ASN A 456 -46.55 14.35 5.34
CA ASN A 456 -47.22 13.67 4.23
C ASN A 456 -48.70 14.06 4.12
N LYS A 457 -49.38 14.30 5.24
CA LYS A 457 -50.75 14.84 5.27
C LYS A 457 -50.79 16.27 4.69
N LEU A 458 -49.90 17.15 5.12
CA LEU A 458 -49.79 18.52 4.61
C LEU A 458 -49.50 18.55 3.10
N LYS A 459 -48.65 17.65 2.58
CA LYS A 459 -48.43 17.51 1.13
C LYS A 459 -49.69 17.08 0.38
N LYS A 460 -50.51 16.18 0.94
CA LYS A 460 -51.80 15.78 0.34
C LYS A 460 -52.79 16.94 0.32
N GLU A 461 -52.76 17.77 1.36
CA GLU A 461 -53.59 18.98 1.49
C GLU A 461 -53.04 20.18 0.69
N LYS A 462 -51.91 20.00 -0.02
CA LYS A 462 -51.18 21.03 -0.80
C LYS A 462 -50.64 22.19 0.04
N ASP A 463 -50.46 22.01 1.34
CA ASP A 463 -49.77 22.96 2.22
C ASP A 463 -48.25 22.71 2.19
N PHE A 464 -47.61 23.17 1.12
CA PHE A 464 -46.18 22.98 0.90
C PHE A 464 -45.31 23.78 1.88
N VAL A 465 -45.79 24.92 2.37
CA VAL A 465 -45.03 25.80 3.28
C VAL A 465 -44.84 25.13 4.62
N ASN A 466 -45.90 24.55 5.21
CA ASN A 466 -45.78 23.86 6.48
C ASN A 466 -45.13 22.48 6.33
N ALA A 467 -45.32 21.79 5.18
CA ALA A 467 -44.58 20.57 4.87
C ALA A 467 -43.06 20.77 4.83
N ASP A 468 -42.59 21.91 4.29
CA ASP A 468 -41.16 22.24 4.26
C ASP A 468 -40.61 22.62 5.64
N LYS A 469 -41.41 23.28 6.50
CA LYS A 469 -41.03 23.51 7.91
C LYS A 469 -40.80 22.19 8.66
N ILE A 470 -41.66 21.19 8.44
CA ILE A 470 -41.46 19.87 9.06
C ILE A 470 -40.24 19.15 8.49
N ARG A 471 -39.98 19.28 7.18
CA ARG A 471 -38.72 18.77 6.59
C ARG A 471 -37.50 19.40 7.26
N GLY A 472 -37.53 20.71 7.52
CA GLY A 472 -36.48 21.39 8.28
C GLY A 472 -36.23 20.76 9.65
N LYS A 473 -37.29 20.56 10.45
CA LYS A 473 -37.18 19.91 11.77
C LYS A 473 -36.58 18.50 11.71
N ILE A 474 -36.97 17.72 10.69
CA ILE A 474 -36.45 16.36 10.48
C ILE A 474 -34.96 16.42 10.10
N ASN A 475 -34.57 17.36 9.23
CA ASN A 475 -33.17 17.60 8.87
C ASN A 475 -32.32 18.05 10.06
N ASP A 476 -32.84 18.97 10.89
CA ASP A 476 -32.16 19.48 12.09
C ASP A 476 -31.96 18.37 13.14
N ALA A 477 -32.88 17.39 13.19
CA ALA A 477 -32.74 16.19 14.01
C ALA A 477 -31.76 15.15 13.43
N GLY A 478 -31.07 15.47 12.33
CA GLY A 478 -30.09 14.61 11.68
C GLY A 478 -30.72 13.51 10.81
N TYR A 479 -31.91 13.74 10.23
CA TYR A 479 -32.55 12.80 9.30
C TYR A 479 -32.95 13.51 8.00
N LYS A 480 -32.79 12.87 6.85
CA LYS A 480 -33.30 13.33 5.56
C LYS A 480 -34.54 12.55 5.16
N ILE A 481 -35.45 13.21 4.46
CA ILE A 481 -36.65 12.59 3.87
C ILE A 481 -36.30 12.08 2.47
N ILE A 482 -36.58 10.80 2.22
CA ILE A 482 -36.53 10.18 0.88
C ILE A 482 -37.98 10.04 0.39
N ASP A 483 -38.36 10.81 -0.63
CA ASP A 483 -39.66 10.66 -1.31
C ASP A 483 -39.50 9.67 -2.49
N THR A 484 -40.30 8.60 -2.52
CA THR A 484 -40.36 7.62 -3.63
C THR A 484 -41.79 7.46 -4.15
N ARG A 485 -41.98 6.70 -5.24
CA ARG A 485 -43.32 6.35 -5.74
C ARG A 485 -44.13 5.50 -4.75
N GLU A 486 -43.45 4.76 -3.88
CA GLU A 486 -44.08 3.89 -2.87
C GLU A 486 -44.40 4.63 -1.56
N GLY A 487 -43.93 5.87 -1.40
CA GLY A 487 -44.14 6.70 -0.21
C GLY A 487 -42.89 7.44 0.22
N SER A 488 -42.99 8.11 1.38
CA SER A 488 -41.88 8.84 2.00
C SER A 488 -41.28 8.01 3.13
N SER A 489 -39.94 8.01 3.25
CA SER A 489 -39.22 7.39 4.37
C SER A 489 -38.17 8.34 4.97
N LEU A 490 -37.72 8.04 6.18
CA LEU A 490 -36.64 8.77 6.85
C LEU A 490 -35.32 7.98 6.77
N GLU A 491 -34.21 8.70 6.58
CA GLU A 491 -32.85 8.16 6.60
C GLU A 491 -31.97 9.09 7.44
N LYS A 492 -31.17 8.56 8.38
CA LYS A 492 -30.25 9.37 9.19
C LYS A 492 -29.17 10.00 8.29
N ILE A 493 -28.84 11.27 8.53
CA ILE A 493 -27.83 12.06 7.80
C ILE A 493 -26.43 11.64 8.22
#